data_AF-Q1ZU42-F1
#
_entry.id   AF-Q1ZU42-F1
#
_cell.length_a   1.000
_cell.length_b   1.000
_cell.length_c   1.000
_cell.angle_alpha   90.00
_cell.angle_beta   90.00
_cell.angle_gamma   90.00
#
_symmetry.space_group_name_H-M   'P 1'
#
loop_
_entity.id
_entity.type
_entity.pdbx_description
1 polymer ?
#
loop_
_entity_poly.entity_id
_entity_poly.type
_entity_poly.pdbx_seq_one_letter_code
_entity_poly.pdbx_strand_id
1 'polypeptide(L)'
;MIKLTNQNVESELKAYCQRWLAYLSQNEFSQAHTLVSTPNNYGARWGQKDITEAIFDYFGNEVDFNIENTDIAFCSPEFMECNDGSYLFGFYFPVNGEITDLTVEFEFSHIKGNEYSATINDIHVL
;
A
#
# COMPACT_ATOMS: atom_id res chain seq x y z
N MET A 1 -4.07 10.90 3.05
CA MET A 1 -4.67 11.18 4.37
C MET A 1 -6.03 10.54 4.40
N ILE A 2 -6.38 9.94 5.52
CA ILE A 2 -7.66 9.25 5.76
C ILE A 2 -8.26 9.74 7.07
N LYS A 3 -9.59 9.84 7.12
CA LYS A 3 -10.33 10.12 8.35
C LYS A 3 -11.15 8.89 8.71
N LEU A 4 -10.80 8.26 9.83
CA LEU A 4 -11.44 7.03 10.29
C LEU A 4 -12.72 7.34 11.08
N THR A 5 -13.69 6.45 10.95
CA THR A 5 -14.96 6.55 11.69
C THR A 5 -14.93 5.85 13.05
N ASN A 6 -13.87 5.10 13.34
CA ASN A 6 -13.65 4.26 14.54
C ASN A 6 -14.67 3.13 14.72
N GLN A 7 -15.43 2.77 13.67
CA GLN A 7 -16.36 1.64 13.73
C GLN A 7 -15.65 0.31 13.46
N ASN A 8 -14.82 0.27 12.41
CA ASN A 8 -13.99 -0.88 12.06
C ASN A 8 -12.74 -0.39 11.31
N VAL A 9 -11.72 -0.01 12.08
CA VAL A 9 -10.48 0.59 11.56
C VAL A 9 -9.84 -0.30 10.50
N GLU A 10 -9.66 -1.59 10.80
CA GLU A 10 -9.04 -2.54 9.86
C GLU A 10 -9.76 -2.58 8.51
N SER A 11 -11.10 -2.63 8.52
CA SER A 11 -11.88 -2.63 7.27
C SER A 11 -11.78 -1.32 6.50
N GLU A 12 -11.74 -0.18 7.20
CA GLU A 12 -11.56 1.14 6.58
C GLU A 12 -10.16 1.28 5.94
N LEU A 13 -9.12 0.78 6.61
CA LEU A 13 -7.75 0.78 6.10
C LEU A 13 -7.58 -0.20 4.93
N LYS A 14 -8.15 -1.41 5.02
CA LYS A 14 -8.22 -2.34 3.89
C LYS A 14 -8.85 -1.66 2.66
N ALA A 15 -9.98 -0.98 2.83
CA ALA A 15 -10.66 -0.28 1.74
C ALA A 15 -9.78 0.85 1.15
N TYR A 16 -8.98 1.52 1.98
CA TYR A 16 -8.02 2.52 1.54
C TYR A 16 -6.91 1.91 0.67
N CYS A 17 -6.30 0.83 1.13
CA CYS A 17 -5.28 0.07 0.39
C CYS A 17 -5.86 -0.53 -0.90
N GLN A 18 -7.09 -1.05 -0.86
CA GLN A 18 -7.77 -1.58 -2.04
C GLN A 18 -7.95 -0.52 -3.12
N ARG A 19 -8.30 0.71 -2.72
CA ARG A 19 -8.43 1.83 -3.66
C ARG A 19 -7.08 2.22 -4.27
N TRP A 20 -5.99 2.18 -3.49
CA TRP A 20 -4.65 2.37 -4.02
C TRP A 20 -4.31 1.32 -5.07
N LEU A 21 -4.56 0.05 -4.79
CA LEU A 21 -4.33 -1.05 -5.74
C LEU A 21 -5.20 -0.91 -7.00
N ALA A 22 -6.47 -0.51 -6.85
CA ALA A 22 -7.37 -0.27 -7.96
C ALA A 22 -6.84 0.82 -8.91
N TYR A 23 -6.27 1.90 -8.39
CA TYR A 23 -5.63 2.93 -9.22
C TYR A 23 -4.42 2.38 -9.98
N LEU A 24 -3.58 1.58 -9.33
CA LEU A 24 -2.43 0.97 -10.00
C LEU A 24 -2.84 0.02 -11.13
N SER A 25 -3.85 -0.82 -10.92
CA SER A 25 -4.37 -1.72 -11.95
C SER A 25 -4.92 -1.01 -13.19
N GLN A 26 -5.27 0.27 -13.06
CA GLN A 26 -5.78 1.11 -14.14
C GLN A 26 -4.67 1.98 -14.76
N ASN A 27 -3.41 1.76 -14.39
CA ASN A 27 -2.25 2.60 -14.71
C ASN A 27 -2.41 4.08 -14.24
N GLU A 28 -3.26 4.33 -13.25
CA GLU A 28 -3.51 5.66 -12.68
C GLU A 28 -2.53 5.97 -11.53
N PHE A 29 -1.22 5.81 -11.76
CA PHE A 29 -0.20 6.00 -10.72
C PHE A 29 -0.24 7.39 -10.06
N SER A 30 -0.63 8.43 -10.80
CA SER A 30 -0.80 9.76 -10.24
C SER A 30 -1.90 9.80 -9.18
N GLN A 31 -3.01 9.07 -9.36
CA GLN A 31 -4.09 8.96 -8.38
C GLN A 31 -3.67 8.13 -7.17
N ALA A 32 -3.02 6.98 -7.40
CA ALA A 32 -2.45 6.14 -6.34
C ALA A 32 -1.48 6.93 -5.45
N HIS A 33 -0.60 7.72 -6.05
CA HIS A 33 0.35 8.58 -5.34
C HIS A 33 -0.34 9.64 -4.46
N THR A 34 -1.54 10.12 -4.81
CA THR A 34 -2.29 11.04 -3.92
C THR A 34 -2.70 10.39 -2.59
N LEU A 35 -2.81 9.06 -2.55
CA LEU A 35 -3.16 8.32 -1.34
C LEU A 35 -1.97 8.13 -0.40
N VAL A 36 -0.74 8.12 -0.91
CA VAL A 36 0.47 8.20 -0.08
C VAL A 36 0.65 9.67 0.29
N SER A 37 0.22 10.11 1.47
CA SER A 37 0.21 11.54 1.82
C SER A 37 1.55 12.11 2.24
N THR A 38 2.43 11.26 2.75
CA THR A 38 3.69 11.66 3.36
C THR A 38 4.82 10.75 2.90
N PRO A 39 6.07 11.24 2.83
CA PRO A 39 7.22 10.38 2.64
C PRO A 39 7.41 9.42 3.83
N ASN A 40 8.06 8.29 3.59
CA ASN A 40 8.51 7.36 4.63
C ASN A 40 9.75 7.87 5.36
N ASN A 41 10.25 7.06 6.30
CA ASN A 41 11.42 7.39 7.12
C ASN A 41 12.73 7.55 6.30
N TYR A 42 12.74 7.07 5.04
CA TYR A 42 13.84 7.27 4.09
C TYR A 42 13.66 8.54 3.23
N GLY A 43 12.59 9.30 3.44
CA GLY A 43 12.24 10.48 2.64
C GLY A 43 11.61 10.13 1.29
N ALA A 44 11.30 8.87 1.03
CA ALA A 44 10.69 8.41 -0.21
C ALA A 44 9.16 8.47 -0.11
N ARG A 45 8.52 9.04 -1.12
CA ARG A 45 7.07 9.01 -1.28
C ARG A 45 6.77 8.18 -2.52
N TRP A 46 6.53 6.89 -2.29
CA TRP A 46 6.35 5.86 -3.31
C TRP A 46 5.44 6.32 -4.46
N GLY A 47 6.05 6.58 -5.59
CA GLY A 47 5.40 6.94 -6.85
C GLY A 47 5.61 5.88 -7.92
N GLN A 48 5.23 6.20 -9.15
CA GLN A 48 5.33 5.25 -10.27
C GLN A 48 6.72 4.64 -10.42
N LYS A 49 7.76 5.48 -10.33
CA LYS A 49 9.14 5.05 -10.49
C LYS A 49 9.52 4.01 -9.43
N ASP A 50 9.30 4.32 -8.16
CA ASP A 50 9.70 3.45 -7.04
C ASP A 50 8.94 2.13 -7.06
N ILE A 51 7.63 2.17 -7.36
CA ILE A 51 6.79 0.97 -7.48
C ILE A 51 7.27 0.09 -8.64
N THR A 52 7.58 0.71 -9.78
CA THR A 52 8.06 -0.02 -10.97
C THR A 52 9.43 -0.65 -10.71
N GLU A 53 10.34 0.09 -10.05
CA GLU A 53 11.65 -0.43 -9.65
C GLU A 53 11.52 -1.62 -8.70
N ALA A 54 10.64 -1.57 -7.69
CA ALA A 54 10.42 -2.71 -6.79
C ALA A 54 9.87 -3.96 -7.51
N ILE A 55 8.94 -3.77 -8.46
CA ILE A 55 8.42 -4.87 -9.28
C ILE A 55 9.51 -5.45 -10.18
N PHE A 56 10.36 -4.60 -10.77
CA PHE A 56 11.47 -5.04 -11.61
C PHE A 56 12.60 -5.70 -10.81
N ASP A 57 12.89 -5.24 -9.61
CA ASP A 57 13.85 -5.90 -8.71
C ASP A 57 13.35 -7.31 -8.34
N TYR A 58 12.03 -7.52 -8.29
CA TYR A 58 11.42 -8.81 -8.02
C TYR A 58 11.37 -9.75 -9.26
N PHE A 59 10.80 -9.28 -10.38
CA PHE A 59 10.58 -10.11 -11.58
C PHE A 59 11.74 -10.08 -12.59
N GLY A 60 12.66 -9.12 -12.47
CA GLY A 60 13.68 -8.79 -13.45
C GLY A 60 13.26 -7.67 -14.42
N ASN A 61 14.23 -6.84 -14.81
CA ASN A 61 14.04 -5.61 -15.62
C ASN A 61 13.54 -5.82 -17.07
N GLU A 62 13.32 -7.06 -17.50
CA GLU A 62 12.92 -7.41 -18.89
C GLU A 62 11.45 -7.87 -18.99
N VAL A 63 10.70 -7.85 -17.89
CA VAL A 63 9.34 -8.39 -17.82
C VAL A 63 8.32 -7.27 -17.87
N ASP A 64 7.43 -7.30 -18.87
CA ASP A 64 6.20 -6.51 -18.83
C ASP A 64 5.37 -6.96 -17.62
N PHE A 65 4.92 -6.00 -16.80
CA PHE A 65 4.09 -6.31 -15.63
C PHE A 65 2.68 -5.75 -15.76
N ASN A 66 1.73 -6.46 -15.16
CA ASN A 66 0.35 -6.04 -14.98
C ASN A 66 0.00 -6.13 -13.50
N ILE A 67 -0.46 -5.04 -12.91
CA ILE A 67 -0.92 -5.04 -11.50
C ILE A 67 -2.41 -5.37 -11.51
N GLU A 68 -2.85 -6.36 -10.73
CA GLU A 68 -4.27 -6.73 -10.63
C GLU A 68 -4.97 -6.05 -9.45
N ASN A 69 -6.24 -5.70 -9.63
CA ASN A 69 -7.11 -5.27 -8.53
C ASN A 69 -7.74 -6.47 -7.81
N THR A 70 -6.90 -7.43 -7.39
CA THR A 70 -7.34 -8.56 -6.56
C THR A 70 -7.87 -8.05 -5.22
N ASP A 71 -8.93 -8.65 -4.69
CA ASP A 71 -9.42 -8.29 -3.35
C ASP A 71 -8.32 -8.64 -2.33
N ILE A 72 -7.85 -7.62 -1.59
CA ILE A 72 -6.78 -7.72 -0.61
C ILE A 72 -7.07 -8.78 0.46
N ALA A 73 -8.34 -9.17 0.69
CA ALA A 73 -8.66 -10.31 1.56
C ALA A 73 -8.02 -11.63 1.11
N PHE A 74 -7.69 -11.78 -0.18
CA PHE A 74 -7.00 -12.95 -0.73
C PHE A 74 -5.48 -12.76 -0.81
N CYS A 75 -4.95 -11.59 -0.46
CA CYS A 75 -3.54 -11.23 -0.56
C CYS A 75 -2.79 -11.34 0.77
N SER A 76 -3.15 -12.31 1.61
CA SER A 76 -2.57 -12.52 2.96
C SER A 76 -2.43 -11.21 3.76
N PRO A 77 -3.53 -10.47 4.00
CA PRO A 77 -3.44 -9.17 4.64
C PRO A 77 -3.04 -9.32 6.11
N GLU A 78 -2.18 -8.42 6.57
CA GLU A 78 -1.77 -8.31 7.96
C GLU A 78 -2.12 -6.92 8.49
N PHE A 79 -2.73 -6.88 9.67
CA PHE A 79 -3.12 -5.65 10.34
C PHE A 79 -2.56 -5.63 11.76
N MET A 80 -1.98 -4.48 12.15
CA MET A 80 -1.44 -4.28 13.49
C MET A 80 -1.74 -2.85 13.98
N GLU A 81 -2.18 -2.74 15.23
CA GLU A 81 -2.20 -1.49 15.96
C GLU A 81 -0.91 -1.35 16.79
N CYS A 82 -0.22 -0.23 16.61
CA CYS A 82 1.03 0.08 17.31
C CYS A 82 0.77 0.75 18.66
N ASN A 83 1.74 0.66 19.57
CA ASN A 83 1.65 1.26 20.91
C ASN A 83 1.53 2.79 20.90
N ASP A 84 1.91 3.46 19.81
CA ASP A 84 1.82 4.90 19.62
C ASP A 84 0.49 5.35 18.98
N GLY A 85 -0.42 4.40 18.71
CA GLY A 85 -1.71 4.65 18.08
C GLY A 85 -1.66 4.74 16.55
N SER A 86 -0.52 4.45 15.92
CA SER A 86 -0.44 4.22 14.48
C SER A 86 -0.96 2.82 14.11
N TYR A 87 -1.23 2.62 12.82
CA TYR A 87 -1.62 1.32 12.29
C TYR A 87 -0.68 0.89 11.18
N LEU A 88 -0.37 -0.41 11.12
CA LEU A 88 0.30 -1.05 10.00
C LEU A 88 -0.69 -1.92 9.24
N PHE A 89 -0.59 -1.89 7.92
CA PHE A 89 -1.37 -2.74 7.03
C PHE A 89 -0.49 -3.27 5.90
N GLY A 90 -0.17 -4.56 5.96
CA GLY A 90 0.63 -5.28 4.97
C GLY A 90 -0.23 -6.15 4.08
N PHE A 91 0.16 -6.34 2.82
CA PHE A 91 -0.43 -7.37 1.95
C PHE A 91 0.52 -7.73 0.81
N TYR A 92 0.37 -8.94 0.29
CA TYR A 92 1.09 -9.42 -0.88
C TYR A 92 0.62 -8.73 -2.16
N PHE A 93 1.56 -8.28 -2.98
CA PHE A 93 1.29 -7.48 -4.17
C PHE A 93 0.83 -8.38 -5.32
N PRO A 94 -0.44 -8.28 -5.79
CA PRO A 94 -0.88 -9.05 -6.94
C PRO A 94 -0.35 -8.45 -8.25
N VAL A 95 0.52 -9.21 -8.92
CA VAL A 95 1.16 -8.83 -10.18
C VAL A 95 1.22 -10.04 -11.11
N ASN A 96 0.95 -9.83 -12.39
CA ASN A 96 1.03 -10.83 -13.47
C ASN A 96 0.12 -12.05 -13.27
N GLY A 97 -1.01 -11.86 -12.60
CA GLY A 97 -2.00 -12.89 -12.32
C GLY A 97 -1.63 -13.79 -11.14
N GLU A 98 -0.58 -13.43 -10.40
CA GLU A 98 -0.08 -14.16 -9.25
C GLU A 98 -0.14 -13.27 -7.99
N ILE A 99 -0.36 -13.90 -6.83
CA ILE A 99 -0.13 -13.26 -5.54
C ILE A 99 1.33 -13.53 -5.20
N THR A 100 2.17 -12.52 -5.36
CA THR A 100 3.62 -12.61 -5.09
C THR A 100 3.91 -12.63 -3.59
N ASP A 101 5.15 -12.89 -3.18
CA ASP A 101 5.63 -12.61 -1.80
C ASP A 101 6.20 -11.19 -1.65
N LEU A 102 6.11 -10.36 -2.71
CA LEU A 102 6.40 -8.93 -2.64
C LEU A 102 5.34 -8.24 -1.77
N THR A 103 5.73 -7.74 -0.62
CA THR A 103 4.83 -7.21 0.40
C THR A 103 4.79 -5.68 0.33
N VAL A 104 3.58 -5.12 0.21
CA VAL A 104 3.34 -3.68 0.32
C VAL A 104 2.99 -3.36 1.77
N GLU A 105 3.78 -2.51 2.42
CA GLU A 105 3.59 -2.15 3.82
C GLU A 105 3.11 -0.72 3.97
N PHE A 106 1.84 -0.53 4.30
CA PHE A 106 1.31 0.78 4.67
C PHE A 106 1.48 1.06 6.16
N GLU A 107 1.83 2.30 6.48
CA GLU A 107 1.71 2.87 7.82
C GLU A 107 0.71 4.02 7.82
N PHE A 108 -0.15 4.02 8.84
CA PHE A 108 -1.12 5.06 9.10
C PHE A 108 -0.82 5.75 10.42
N SER A 109 -0.07 6.85 10.37
CA SER A 109 0.34 7.60 11.55
C SER A 109 -0.72 8.64 11.93
N HIS A 110 -0.99 8.77 13.23
CA HIS A 110 -1.97 9.72 13.75
C HIS A 110 -1.55 11.18 13.52
N ILE A 111 -2.49 12.02 13.06
CA ILE A 111 -2.29 13.47 12.92
C ILE A 111 -3.07 14.21 14.01
N LYS A 112 -4.40 14.09 13.99
CA LYS A 112 -5.31 14.78 14.91
C LYS A 112 -6.70 14.15 14.89
N GLY A 113 -7.31 13.96 16.06
CA GLY A 113 -8.64 13.38 16.14
C GLY A 113 -8.65 11.96 15.54
N ASN A 114 -9.42 11.74 14.48
CA ASN A 114 -9.41 10.47 13.74
C ASN A 114 -8.74 10.61 12.35
N GLU A 115 -7.92 11.63 12.15
CA GLU A 115 -7.22 11.86 10.88
C GLU A 115 -5.81 11.28 10.95
N TYR A 116 -5.45 10.53 9.91
CA TYR A 116 -4.20 9.80 9.77
C TYR A 116 -3.52 10.15 8.45
N SER A 117 -2.20 10.28 8.48
CA SER A 117 -1.37 10.22 7.28
C SER A 117 -1.27 8.78 6.83
N ALA A 118 -1.15 8.56 5.53
CA ALA A 118 -0.82 7.27 4.95
C ALA A 118 0.54 7.37 4.28
N THR A 119 1.39 6.39 4.57
CA THR A 119 2.74 6.25 4.04
C THR A 119 2.90 4.80 3.58
N ILE A 120 3.70 4.56 2.54
CA ILE A 120 4.20 3.21 2.25
C ILE A 120 5.60 3.14 2.82
N ASN A 121 5.81 2.27 3.80
CA ASN A 121 7.11 2.07 4.41
C ASN A 121 8.05 1.43 3.41
N ASP A 122 7.62 0.34 2.79
CA ASP A 122 8.39 -0.37 1.79
C ASP A 122 7.49 -1.23 0.86
N ILE A 123 8.06 -1.65 -0.28
CA ILE A 123 7.54 -2.71 -1.15
C ILE A 123 8.68 -3.69 -1.41
N HIS A 124 8.70 -4.80 -0.68
CA HIS A 124 9.86 -5.70 -0.65
C HIS A 124 9.48 -7.14 -0.28
N VAL A 125 10.41 -8.09 -0.48
CA VAL A 125 10.26 -9.47 -0.01
C VAL A 125 10.75 -9.55 1.44
N LEU A 126 9.93 -10.13 2.32
CA LEU A 126 10.24 -10.34 3.75
C LEU A 126 11.17 -11.54 3.99
#